data_AF-I3RCW6-F1
#
_entry.id   AF-I3RCW6-F1
#
_cell.length_a   1.000
_cell.length_b   1.000
_cell.length_c   1.000
_cell.angle_alpha   90.00
_cell.angle_beta   90.00
_cell.angle_gamma   90.00
#
_symmetry.space_group_name_H-M   'P 1'
#
loop_
_entity.id
_entity.type
_entity.pdbx_description
1 polymer ?
#
loop_
_entity_poly.entity_id
_entity_poly.type
_entity_poly.pdbx_seq_one_letter_code
_entity_poly.pdbx_strand_id
1 'polypeptide(L)'
;MHDFLGFEDSKAPLFGRIYNEIILEPFPRDLSIEFLREGFREVGLNVPQEHIERAVDELDGIPGWLVEYGYHYMHARNHKKALEKTLQNALSLIRSELSELERRSERYVTLLKAISLGINRWSKIKEYVEVKHGSITNARLSALLRNLEKVSWIRSDLENGKKVYKIVDPVVERIIKSL
;
A
#
# COMPACT_ATOMS: atom_id res chain seq x y z
N MET A 1 13.04 0.68 7.32
CA MET A 1 13.22 1.05 8.74
C MET A 1 14.44 0.35 9.36
N HIS A 2 14.57 -0.98 9.22
CA HIS A 2 15.75 -1.74 9.69
C HIS A 2 17.09 -1.21 9.17
N ASP A 3 17.18 -0.89 7.88
CA ASP A 3 18.39 -0.30 7.28
C ASP A 3 18.76 1.09 7.85
N PHE A 4 17.77 1.88 8.28
CA PHE A 4 18.02 3.19 8.87
C PHE A 4 18.57 3.06 10.30
N LEU A 5 18.10 2.06 11.04
CA LEU A 5 18.53 1.79 12.41
C LEU A 5 19.84 0.99 12.45
N GLY A 6 20.22 0.34 11.36
CA GLY A 6 21.51 -0.33 11.21
C GLY A 6 21.65 -1.58 12.07
N PHE A 7 20.56 -2.25 12.44
CA PHE A 7 20.61 -3.42 13.32
C PHE A 7 21.46 -4.58 12.75
N GLU A 8 21.60 -4.66 11.42
CA GLU A 8 22.44 -5.64 10.74
C GLU A 8 23.83 -5.13 10.35
N ASP A 9 24.15 -3.86 10.61
CA ASP A 9 25.45 -3.27 10.31
C ASP A 9 26.34 -3.25 11.56
N SER A 10 27.37 -4.08 11.58
CA SER A 10 28.38 -4.15 12.66
C SER A 10 29.02 -2.80 13.04
N LYS A 11 28.95 -1.80 12.16
CA LYS A 11 29.49 -0.45 12.39
C LYS A 11 28.44 0.53 12.94
N ALA A 12 27.17 0.15 12.96
CA ALA A 12 26.10 1.00 13.45
C ALA A 12 26.04 1.00 14.99
N PRO A 13 25.71 2.14 15.63
CA PRO A 13 25.65 2.24 17.09
C PRO A 13 24.67 1.28 17.77
N LEU A 14 23.64 0.82 17.04
CA LEU A 14 22.60 -0.06 17.54
C LEU A 14 22.85 -1.54 17.27
N PHE A 15 23.96 -1.90 16.61
CA PHE A 15 24.32 -3.29 16.36
C PHE A 15 24.44 -4.07 17.68
N GLY A 16 23.83 -5.25 17.73
CA GLY A 16 23.84 -6.13 18.90
C GLY A 16 22.98 -5.65 20.08
N ARG A 17 22.25 -4.53 19.96
CA ARG A 17 21.31 -4.08 21.00
C ARG A 17 19.95 -4.75 20.80
N ILE A 18 19.38 -5.24 21.91
CA ILE A 18 18.05 -5.86 21.92
C ILE A 18 17.00 -4.80 21.57
N TYR A 19 16.09 -5.14 20.67
CA TYR A 19 14.93 -4.33 20.33
C TYR A 19 13.68 -5.23 20.25
N ASN A 20 12.52 -4.60 20.44
CA ASN A 20 11.23 -5.22 20.17
C ASN A 20 10.66 -4.58 18.91
N GLU A 21 10.22 -5.40 17.97
CA GLU A 21 9.54 -4.94 16.76
C GLU A 21 8.03 -5.08 16.93
N ILE A 22 7.29 -4.00 16.66
CA ILE A 22 5.83 -4.02 16.58
C ILE A 22 5.46 -3.78 15.12
N ILE A 23 4.89 -4.80 14.49
CA ILE A 23 4.43 -4.73 13.11
C ILE A 23 2.95 -4.35 13.12
N LEU A 24 2.61 -3.27 12.43
CA LEU A 24 1.24 -2.83 12.22
C LEU A 24 0.78 -3.28 10.83
N GLU A 25 -0.22 -4.14 10.79
CA GLU A 25 -0.88 -4.60 9.56
C GLU A 25 -2.17 -3.80 9.32
N PRO A 26 -2.68 -3.76 8.09
CA PRO A 26 -4.03 -3.29 7.82
C PRO A 26 -5.05 -4.00 8.72
N PHE A 27 -6.08 -3.28 9.13
CA PHE A 27 -7.16 -3.85 9.92
C PHE A 27 -7.88 -4.98 9.17
N PRO A 28 -8.17 -6.12 9.82
CA PRO A 28 -9.12 -7.07 9.28
C PRO A 28 -10.47 -6.41 9.04
N ARG A 29 -11.23 -6.90 8.06
CA ARG A 29 -12.53 -6.33 7.67
C ARG A 29 -13.45 -6.02 8.85
N ASP A 30 -13.59 -6.94 9.79
CA ASP A 30 -14.48 -6.78 10.95
C ASP A 30 -14.00 -5.64 11.87
N LEU A 31 -12.68 -5.50 12.04
CA LEU A 31 -12.09 -4.41 12.81
C LEU A 31 -12.26 -3.06 12.09
N SER A 32 -12.14 -3.02 10.76
CA SER A 32 -12.41 -1.80 9.98
C SER A 32 -13.85 -1.32 10.10
N ILE A 33 -14.81 -2.27 10.10
CA ILE A 33 -16.23 -1.97 10.29
C ILE A 33 -16.45 -1.40 11.68
N GLU A 34 -15.92 -2.05 12.71
CA GLU A 34 -16.07 -1.60 14.09
C GLU A 34 -15.37 -0.25 14.31
N PHE A 35 -14.19 -0.05 13.72
CA PHE A 35 -13.46 1.22 13.76
C PHE A 35 -14.30 2.39 13.22
N LEU A 36 -14.90 2.23 12.04
CA LEU A 36 -15.81 3.25 11.49
C LEU A 36 -17.06 3.44 12.35
N ARG A 37 -17.65 2.33 12.82
CA ARG A 37 -18.87 2.36 13.64
C ARG A 37 -18.65 3.12 14.95
N GLU A 38 -17.56 2.85 15.66
CA GLU A 38 -17.20 3.56 16.88
C GLU A 38 -16.91 5.04 16.59
N GLY A 39 -16.15 5.33 15.53
CA GLY A 39 -15.90 6.71 15.12
C GLY A 39 -17.17 7.50 14.84
N PHE A 40 -18.18 6.91 14.20
CA PHE A 40 -19.48 7.55 14.00
C PHE A 40 -20.29 7.68 15.30
N ARG A 41 -20.22 6.70 16.19
CA ARG A 41 -20.89 6.75 17.50
C ARG A 41 -20.35 7.88 18.37
N GLU A 42 -19.03 8.08 18.40
CA GLU A 42 -18.37 9.14 19.17
C GLU A 42 -18.85 10.55 18.78
N VAL A 43 -19.19 10.76 17.50
CA VAL A 43 -19.73 12.03 17.00
C VAL A 43 -21.26 12.05 16.92
N GLY A 44 -21.94 11.09 17.56
CA GLY A 44 -23.40 11.05 17.69
C GLY A 44 -24.15 10.72 16.39
N LEU A 45 -23.53 9.96 15.48
CA LEU A 45 -24.09 9.65 14.17
C LEU A 45 -24.56 8.22 14.04
N ASN A 46 -25.80 8.07 13.58
CA ASN A 46 -26.33 6.78 13.18
C ASN A 46 -26.16 6.60 11.66
N VAL A 47 -25.11 5.87 11.27
CA VAL A 47 -24.79 5.59 9.87
C VAL A 47 -25.34 4.21 9.48
N PRO A 48 -26.03 4.07 8.33
CA PRO A 48 -26.49 2.77 7.86
C PRO A 48 -25.34 1.76 7.74
N GLN A 49 -25.54 0.55 8.25
CA GLN A 49 -24.54 -0.52 8.23
C GLN A 49 -24.00 -0.79 6.81
N GLU A 50 -24.87 -0.75 5.80
CA GLU A 50 -24.50 -0.91 4.39
C GLU A 50 -23.46 0.15 3.94
N HIS A 51 -23.56 1.39 4.41
CA HIS A 51 -22.59 2.44 4.06
C HIS A 51 -21.22 2.18 4.68
N ILE A 52 -21.18 1.61 5.89
CA ILE A 52 -19.94 1.25 6.57
C ILE A 52 -19.27 0.09 5.83
N GLU A 53 -20.04 -0.98 5.56
CA GLU A 53 -19.55 -2.17 4.86
C GLU A 53 -19.01 -1.83 3.46
N ARG A 54 -19.77 -1.06 2.66
CA ARG A 54 -19.32 -0.62 1.34
C ARG A 54 -18.06 0.24 1.41
N ALA A 55 -17.91 1.09 2.43
CA ALA A 55 -16.70 1.88 2.59
C ALA A 55 -15.49 1.00 2.89
N VAL A 56 -15.64 -0.01 3.73
CA VAL A 56 -14.56 -0.98 4.02
C VAL A 56 -14.23 -1.83 2.80
N ASP A 57 -15.23 -2.26 2.02
CA ASP A 57 -14.97 -3.03 0.80
C ASP A 57 -14.16 -2.19 -0.23
N GLU A 58 -14.37 -0.88 -0.27
CA GLU A 58 -13.70 0.05 -1.20
C GLU A 58 -12.38 0.64 -0.68
N LEU A 59 -12.18 0.73 0.64
CA LEU A 59 -11.00 1.36 1.26
C LEU A 59 -10.10 0.38 2.02
N ASP A 60 -10.57 -0.86 2.19
CA ASP A 60 -9.91 -1.94 2.89
C ASP A 60 -9.53 -1.58 4.35
N GLY A 61 -8.57 -2.28 4.92
CA GLY A 61 -8.10 -2.16 6.30
C GLY A 61 -7.22 -0.96 6.64
N ILE A 62 -7.01 -0.01 5.74
CA ILE A 62 -6.02 1.05 5.97
C ILE A 62 -6.63 2.18 6.82
N PRO A 63 -6.16 2.39 8.06
CA PRO A 63 -6.81 3.33 8.99
C PRO A 63 -6.87 4.76 8.44
N GLY A 64 -5.85 5.19 7.69
CA GLY A 64 -5.81 6.52 7.07
C GLY A 64 -7.01 6.77 6.14
N TRP A 65 -7.31 5.82 5.25
CA TRP A 65 -8.44 5.94 4.32
C TRP A 65 -9.79 5.87 5.05
N LEU A 66 -9.90 5.02 6.08
CA LEU A 66 -11.10 4.91 6.90
C LEU A 66 -11.39 6.22 7.66
N VAL A 67 -10.37 6.84 8.25
CA VAL A 67 -10.49 8.13 8.94
C VAL A 67 -10.93 9.23 7.97
N GLU A 68 -10.31 9.31 6.80
CA GLU A 68 -10.64 10.32 5.79
C GLU A 68 -12.08 10.17 5.28
N TYR A 69 -12.52 8.93 5.03
CA TYR A 69 -13.91 8.64 4.71
C TYR A 69 -14.87 9.05 5.83
N GLY A 70 -14.57 8.68 7.09
CA GLY A 70 -15.38 9.06 8.24
C GLY A 70 -15.54 10.58 8.36
N TYR A 71 -14.43 11.31 8.18
CA TYR A 71 -14.42 12.77 8.15
C TYR A 71 -15.31 13.33 7.03
N HIS A 72 -15.19 12.83 5.80
CA HIS A 72 -16.02 13.29 4.69
C HIS A 72 -17.49 12.94 4.86
N TYR A 73 -17.80 11.76 5.40
CA TYR A 73 -19.17 11.33 5.68
C TYR A 73 -19.82 12.22 6.74
N MET A 74 -19.08 12.56 7.80
CA MET A 74 -19.55 13.46 8.86
C MET A 74 -20.02 14.80 8.31
N HIS A 75 -19.31 15.37 7.32
CA HIS A 75 -19.65 16.66 6.74
C HIS A 75 -20.71 16.56 5.63
N ALA A 76 -20.61 15.56 4.75
CA ALA A 76 -21.47 15.46 3.58
C ALA A 76 -22.81 14.76 3.85
N ARG A 77 -22.89 13.96 4.93
CA ARG A 77 -24.05 13.08 5.24
C ARG A 77 -24.46 12.18 4.07
N ASN A 78 -23.49 11.82 3.23
CA ASN A 78 -23.74 11.11 1.99
C ASN A 78 -22.58 10.16 1.68
N HIS A 79 -22.88 8.86 1.66
CA HIS A 79 -21.91 7.79 1.43
C HIS A 79 -21.14 8.00 0.13
N LYS A 80 -21.86 8.17 -0.99
CA LYS A 80 -21.26 8.29 -2.32
C LYS A 80 -20.30 9.48 -2.40
N LYS A 81 -20.72 10.66 -1.93
CA LYS A 81 -19.86 11.86 -1.91
C LYS A 81 -18.63 11.69 -1.02
N ALA A 82 -18.79 11.05 0.14
CA ALA A 82 -17.68 10.82 1.05
C ALA A 82 -16.64 9.87 0.45
N LEU A 83 -17.12 8.78 -0.17
CA LEU A 83 -16.26 7.81 -0.83
C LEU A 83 -15.56 8.40 -2.06
N GLU A 84 -16.29 9.10 -2.93
CA GLU A 84 -15.73 9.79 -4.10
C GLU A 84 -14.60 10.75 -3.69
N LYS A 85 -14.82 11.54 -2.64
CA LYS A 85 -13.81 12.50 -2.18
C LYS A 85 -12.57 11.81 -1.60
N THR A 86 -12.77 10.75 -0.82
CA THR A 86 -11.66 9.94 -0.27
C THR A 86 -10.82 9.32 -1.39
N LEU A 87 -11.48 8.71 -2.39
CA LEU A 87 -10.80 8.10 -3.53
C LEU A 87 -10.09 9.13 -4.42
N GLN A 88 -10.67 10.33 -4.60
CA GLN A 88 -10.01 11.42 -5.34
C GLN A 88 -8.74 11.89 -4.64
N ASN A 89 -8.77 12.04 -3.31
CA ASN A 89 -7.61 12.43 -2.54
C ASN A 89 -6.53 11.34 -2.56
N ALA A 90 -6.92 10.07 -2.39
CA ALA A 90 -6.02 8.93 -2.54
C ALA A 90 -5.36 8.91 -3.93
N LEU A 91 -6.14 9.07 -5.01
CA LEU A 91 -5.63 9.13 -6.37
C LEU A 91 -4.62 10.28 -6.56
N SER A 92 -4.91 11.46 -6.02
CA SER A 92 -4.02 12.62 -6.09
C SER A 92 -2.70 12.37 -5.38
N LEU A 93 -2.76 11.82 -4.16
CA LEU A 93 -1.57 11.48 -3.37
C LEU A 93 -0.71 10.45 -4.11
N ILE A 94 -1.32 9.33 -4.53
CA ILE A 94 -0.62 8.23 -5.20
C ILE A 94 -0.01 8.69 -6.51
N ARG A 95 -0.70 9.53 -7.30
CA ARG A 95 -0.13 10.11 -8.52
C ARG A 95 1.11 10.94 -8.23
N SER A 96 1.07 11.77 -7.18
CA SER A 96 2.23 12.57 -6.78
C SER A 96 3.41 11.67 -6.41
N GLU A 97 3.19 10.62 -5.62
CA GLU A 97 4.27 9.74 -5.20
C GLU A 97 4.81 8.86 -6.36
N LEU A 98 3.93 8.39 -7.26
CA LEU A 98 4.33 7.69 -8.48
C LEU A 98 5.17 8.58 -9.38
N SER A 99 4.85 9.88 -9.48
CA SER A 99 5.63 10.82 -10.29
C SER A 99 7.06 10.99 -9.77
N GLU A 100 7.25 10.98 -8.44
CA GLU A 100 8.59 11.00 -7.83
C GLU A 100 9.37 9.71 -8.09
N LEU A 101 8.70 8.55 -8.10
CA LEU A 101 9.32 7.29 -8.50
C LEU A 101 9.70 7.29 -9.98
N GLU A 102 8.81 7.75 -10.84
CA GLU A 102 9.01 7.83 -12.29
C GLU A 102 10.20 8.73 -12.64
N ARG A 103 10.32 9.89 -11.98
CA ARG A 103 11.47 10.80 -12.14
C ARG A 103 12.81 10.15 -11.80
N ARG A 104 12.82 9.16 -10.89
CA ARG A 104 14.02 8.36 -10.59
C ARG A 104 14.23 7.25 -11.62
N SER A 105 13.16 6.59 -12.06
CA SER A 105 13.14 5.63 -13.16
C SER A 105 11.71 5.17 -13.47
N GLU A 106 11.28 5.26 -14.72
CA GLU A 106 10.00 4.69 -15.22
C GLU A 106 9.82 3.19 -14.93
N ARG A 107 10.93 2.47 -14.73
CA ARG A 107 10.92 1.05 -14.38
C ARG A 107 10.24 0.81 -13.03
N TYR A 108 10.26 1.75 -12.08
CA TYR A 108 9.53 1.60 -10.81
C TYR A 108 8.02 1.50 -11.01
N VAL A 109 7.45 2.42 -11.79
CA VAL A 109 6.02 2.40 -12.12
C VAL A 109 5.65 1.12 -12.86
N THR A 110 6.53 0.67 -13.77
CA THR A 110 6.32 -0.59 -14.51
C THR A 110 6.34 -1.82 -13.59
N LEU A 111 7.24 -1.86 -12.60
CA LEU A 111 7.29 -2.92 -11.59
C LEU A 111 6.01 -2.95 -10.76
N LEU A 112 5.58 -1.79 -10.25
CA LEU A 112 4.33 -1.69 -9.48
C LEU A 112 3.11 -2.09 -10.31
N LYS A 113 3.08 -1.70 -11.59
CA LYS A 113 2.03 -2.12 -12.52
C LYS A 113 2.03 -3.63 -12.78
N ALA A 114 3.19 -4.26 -12.88
CA ALA A 114 3.28 -5.71 -13.02
C ALA A 114 2.66 -6.39 -11.79
N ILE A 115 3.06 -5.94 -10.59
CA ILE A 115 2.62 -6.52 -9.32
C ILE A 115 1.11 -6.34 -9.14
N SER A 116 0.54 -5.16 -9.43
CA SER A 116 -0.91 -4.91 -9.31
C SER A 116 -1.77 -5.70 -10.30
N LEU A 117 -1.17 -6.24 -11.36
CA LEU A 117 -1.80 -7.16 -12.30
C LEU A 117 -1.66 -8.64 -11.89
N GLY A 118 -1.07 -8.91 -10.72
CA GLY A 118 -0.78 -10.27 -10.24
C GLY A 118 0.48 -10.89 -10.85
N ILE A 119 1.25 -10.13 -11.64
CA ILE A 119 2.57 -10.55 -12.13
C ILE A 119 3.57 -10.31 -11.00
N ASN A 120 3.55 -11.21 -10.02
CA ASN A 120 4.17 -11.00 -8.71
C ASN A 120 5.38 -11.91 -8.44
N ARG A 121 5.83 -12.69 -9.42
CA ARG A 121 7.02 -13.55 -9.30
C ARG A 121 8.20 -12.93 -10.00
N TRP A 122 9.37 -13.06 -9.39
CA TRP A 122 10.62 -12.48 -9.90
C TRP A 122 10.85 -12.65 -11.40
N SER A 123 10.78 -13.89 -11.91
CA SER A 123 11.01 -14.18 -13.34
C SER A 123 9.97 -13.52 -14.23
N LYS A 124 8.70 -13.49 -13.82
CA LYS A 124 7.60 -12.90 -14.58
C LYS A 124 7.62 -11.37 -14.56
N ILE A 125 7.99 -10.79 -13.42
CA ILE A 125 8.24 -9.35 -13.29
C ILE A 125 9.37 -8.94 -14.25
N LYS A 126 10.47 -9.71 -14.28
CA LYS A 126 11.59 -9.46 -15.19
C LYS A 126 11.12 -9.46 -16.65
N GLU A 127 10.46 -10.54 -17.09
CA GLU A 127 9.90 -10.66 -18.44
C GLU A 127 9.03 -9.44 -18.79
N TYR A 128 8.12 -9.04 -17.89
CA TYR A 128 7.22 -7.91 -18.10
C TYR A 128 7.96 -6.56 -18.25
N VAL A 129 8.98 -6.31 -17.43
CA VAL A 129 9.80 -5.09 -17.52
C VAL A 129 10.63 -5.08 -18.80
N GLU A 130 11.19 -6.23 -19.20
CA GLU A 130 12.04 -6.32 -20.39
C GLU A 130 11.27 -6.07 -21.69
N VAL A 131 9.99 -6.48 -21.75
CA VAL A 131 9.09 -6.18 -22.87
C VAL A 131 8.89 -4.67 -23.05
N LYS A 132 8.84 -3.90 -21.96
CA LYS A 132 8.56 -2.45 -22.01
C LYS A 132 9.80 -1.57 -22.09
N HIS A 133 10.88 -1.96 -21.43
CA HIS A 133 12.06 -1.11 -21.19
C HIS A 133 13.37 -1.69 -21.72
N GLY A 134 13.31 -2.78 -22.49
CA GLY A 134 14.47 -3.54 -22.93
C GLY A 134 15.16 -4.28 -21.78
N SER A 135 16.31 -4.88 -22.07
CA SER A 135 16.99 -5.79 -21.14
C SER A 135 17.30 -5.15 -19.77
N ILE A 136 17.20 -5.98 -18.72
CA ILE A 136 17.55 -5.59 -17.35
C ILE A 136 18.42 -6.67 -16.69
N THR A 137 19.53 -6.24 -16.08
CA THR A 137 20.37 -7.15 -15.32
C THR A 137 19.67 -7.59 -14.04
N ASN A 138 19.94 -8.83 -13.59
CA ASN A 138 19.36 -9.35 -12.35
C ASN A 138 19.72 -8.45 -11.14
N ALA A 139 20.94 -7.90 -11.11
CA ALA A 139 21.38 -6.97 -10.07
C ALA A 139 20.56 -5.67 -10.06
N ARG A 140 20.27 -5.09 -11.23
CA ARG A 140 19.47 -3.86 -11.34
C ARG A 140 18.02 -4.11 -10.93
N LEU A 141 17.41 -5.19 -11.41
CA LEU A 141 16.06 -5.57 -10.98
C LEU A 141 15.99 -5.75 -9.45
N SER A 142 17.04 -6.33 -8.86
CA SER A 142 17.07 -6.60 -7.41
C SER A 142 17.17 -5.31 -6.62
N ALA A 143 17.97 -4.36 -7.12
CA ALA A 143 18.07 -3.04 -6.51
C ALA A 143 16.73 -2.30 -6.57
N LEU A 144 16.01 -2.35 -7.69
CA LEU A 144 14.71 -1.68 -7.83
C LEU A 144 13.66 -2.28 -6.88
N LEU A 145 13.51 -3.61 -6.86
CA LEU A 145 12.54 -4.27 -5.98
C LEU A 145 12.88 -4.05 -4.50
N ARG A 146 14.16 -4.15 -4.11
CA ARG A 146 14.58 -3.80 -2.74
C ARG A 146 14.29 -2.35 -2.39
N ASN A 147 14.47 -1.41 -3.31
CA ASN A 147 14.15 -0.02 -3.05
C ASN A 147 12.64 0.16 -2.80
N LEU A 148 11.78 -0.49 -3.59
CA LEU A 148 10.33 -0.49 -3.36
C LEU A 148 9.96 -1.12 -2.00
N GLU A 149 10.64 -2.20 -1.59
CA GLU A 149 10.48 -2.80 -0.26
C GLU A 149 10.90 -1.82 0.85
N LYS A 150 12.04 -1.12 0.69
CA LYS A 150 12.56 -0.18 1.69
C LYS A 150 11.64 1.01 1.93
N VAL A 151 10.97 1.49 0.89
CA VAL A 151 9.99 2.59 0.98
C VAL A 151 8.55 2.09 1.11
N SER A 152 8.36 0.82 1.48
CA SER A 152 7.06 0.20 1.79
C SER A 152 6.00 0.28 0.69
N TRP A 153 6.41 0.40 -0.59
CA TRP A 153 5.48 0.25 -1.71
C TRP A 153 5.06 -1.19 -1.91
N ILE A 154 5.99 -2.11 -1.67
CA ILE A 154 5.77 -3.54 -1.78
C ILE A 154 6.31 -4.27 -0.56
N ARG A 155 5.77 -5.45 -0.29
CA ARG A 155 6.36 -6.46 0.57
C ARG A 155 6.59 -7.74 -0.22
N SER A 156 7.35 -8.66 0.35
CA SER A 156 7.47 -9.99 -0.20
C SER A 156 7.08 -11.08 0.77
N ASP A 157 6.35 -12.06 0.26
CA ASP A 157 5.83 -13.20 1.00
C ASP A 157 6.34 -14.51 0.37
N LEU A 158 6.18 -15.61 1.10
CA LEU A 158 6.37 -16.96 0.56
C LEU A 158 5.03 -17.62 0.29
N GLU A 159 4.69 -17.79 -0.99
CA GLU A 159 3.51 -18.54 -1.43
C GLU A 159 3.93 -19.85 -2.08
N ASN A 160 3.51 -20.98 -1.51
CA ASN A 160 3.88 -22.32 -1.98
C ASN A 160 5.41 -22.49 -2.12
N GLY A 161 6.16 -22.00 -1.12
CA GLY A 161 7.63 -22.05 -1.11
C GLY A 161 8.32 -21.12 -2.11
N LYS A 162 7.59 -20.21 -2.77
CA LYS A 162 8.14 -19.28 -3.77
C LYS A 162 7.92 -17.84 -3.33
N LYS A 163 8.97 -17.02 -3.47
CA LYS A 163 8.90 -15.59 -3.19
C LYS A 163 7.95 -14.89 -4.17
N VAL A 164 6.97 -14.18 -3.63
CA VAL A 164 6.05 -13.31 -4.37
C VAL A 164 6.13 -11.90 -3.83
N TYR A 165 5.79 -10.90 -4.65
CA TYR A 165 5.75 -9.49 -4.27
C TYR A 165 4.31 -9.00 -4.24
N LYS A 166 3.95 -8.20 -3.24
CA LYS A 166 2.61 -7.61 -3.11
C LYS A 166 2.73 -6.14 -2.82
N ILE A 167 1.83 -5.33 -3.36
CA ILE A 167 1.70 -3.93 -2.94
C ILE A 167 1.17 -3.92 -1.50
N VAL A 168 1.72 -3.04 -0.66
CA VAL A 168 1.38 -3.01 0.78
C VAL A 168 -0.04 -2.50 1.01
N ASP A 169 -0.47 -1.49 0.26
CA ASP A 169 -1.79 -0.87 0.38
C ASP A 169 -2.72 -1.33 -0.76
N PRO A 170 -3.85 -2.01 -0.44
CA PRO A 170 -4.82 -2.48 -1.44
C PRO A 170 -5.53 -1.35 -2.22
N VAL A 171 -5.68 -0.16 -1.65
CA VAL A 171 -6.19 1.03 -2.36
C VAL A 171 -5.17 1.48 -3.39
N VAL A 172 -3.88 1.51 -3.02
CA VAL A 172 -2.78 1.80 -3.96
C VAL A 172 -2.74 0.77 -5.08
N GLU A 173 -2.86 -0.51 -4.77
CA GLU A 173 -2.89 -1.59 -5.76
C GLU A 173 -4.01 -1.39 -6.78
N ARG A 174 -5.24 -1.13 -6.32
CA ARG A 174 -6.41 -0.88 -7.18
C ARG A 174 -6.19 0.33 -8.08
N ILE A 175 -5.68 1.43 -7.53
CA ILE A 175 -5.40 2.65 -8.29
C ILE A 175 -4.36 2.37 -9.37
N ILE A 176 -3.21 1.77 -9.03
CA ILE A 176 -2.16 1.44 -10.01
C ILE A 176 -2.67 0.46 -11.06
N LYS A 177 -3.52 -0.50 -10.68
CA LYS A 177 -4.16 -1.43 -11.62
C LYS A 177 -5.05 -0.72 -12.63
N SER A 178 -5.65 0.41 -12.27
CA SER A 178 -6.52 1.22 -13.16
C SER A 178 -5.79 2.23 -14.06
N LEU A 179 -4.53 2.59 -13.75
CA LEU A 179 -3.70 3.50 -14.55
C LEU A 179 -3.24 2.90 -15.89
#